data_AF-A0A538CHL2-F1
#
_entry.id   AF-A0A538CHL2-F1
#
_cell.length_a   1.000
_cell.length_b   1.000
_cell.length_c   1.000
_cell.angle_alpha   90.00
_cell.angle_beta   90.00
_cell.angle_gamma   90.00
#
_symmetry.space_group_name_H-M   'P 1'
#
loop_
_entity.id
_entity.type
_entity.pdbx_description
1 polymer ?
#
loop_
_entity_poly.entity_id
_entity_poly.type
_entity_poly.pdbx_seq_one_letter_code
_entity_poly.pdbx_strand_id
1 'polypeptide(L)' 'MKLELSDEELLADLMDTLARHGCLADRIGSHACRIAYPRTWTAREAQLELRFFLRAWQANHPGVVAVLSS' A
#
# COMPACT_ATOMS: atom_id res chain seq x y z
N MET A 1 1.56 -5.48 7.73
CA MET A 1 1.96 -5.79 6.34
C MET A 1 2.86 -4.69 5.85
N LYS A 2 3.96 -4.99 5.16
CA LYS A 2 4.92 -4.00 4.66
C LYS A 2 4.69 -3.76 3.18
N LEU A 3 4.82 -2.50 2.78
CA LEU A 3 4.81 -2.07 1.39
C LEU A 3 6.11 -1.32 1.09
N GLU A 4 6.71 -1.63 -0.06
CA GLU A 4 7.87 -0.93 -0.60
C GLU A 4 7.52 -0.37 -1.98
N LEU A 5 7.96 0.86 -2.25
CA LEU A 5 7.65 1.61 -3.47
C LEU A 5 8.95 2.09 -4.13
N SER A 6 9.07 1.94 -5.44
CA SER A 6 10.27 2.37 -6.17
C SER A 6 10.48 3.89 -6.19
N ASP A 7 9.42 4.66 -5.98
CA ASP A 7 9.41 6.13 -6.01
C ASP A 7 9.05 6.67 -4.62
N GLU A 8 9.93 7.45 -4.00
CA GLU A 8 9.69 7.98 -2.64
C GLU A 8 8.68 9.15 -2.62
N GLU A 9 8.58 9.90 -3.71
CA GLU A 9 7.72 11.08 -3.80
C GLU A 9 6.24 10.66 -3.79
N LEU A 10 5.95 9.50 -4.38
CA LEU A 10 4.61 8.93 -4.44
C LEU A 10 4.18 8.17 -3.19
N LEU A 11 5.10 7.92 -2.25
CA LEU A 11 4.75 7.13 -1.06
C LEU A 11 3.73 7.86 -0.18
N ALA A 12 3.78 9.20 -0.10
CA ALA A 12 2.79 9.97 0.64
C ALA A 12 1.39 9.89 -0.01
N ASP A 13 1.30 10.07 -1.33
CA ASP A 13 0.04 9.93 -2.08
C ASP A 13 -0.58 8.53 -1.91
N LEU A 14 0.25 7.50 -1.97
CA LEU A 14 -0.20 6.12 -1.79
C LEU A 14 -0.74 5.88 -0.38
N MET A 15 -0.07 6.41 0.65
CA MET A 15 -0.54 6.33 2.04
C MET A 15 -1.89 7.04 2.22
N ASP A 16 -2.05 8.22 1.62
CA ASP A 16 -3.33 8.96 1.67
C ASP A 16 -4.44 8.21 0.93
N THR A 17 -4.12 7.59 -0.21
CA THR A 17 -5.08 6.77 -0.97
C THR A 17 -5.50 5.54 -0.17
N LEU A 18 -4.57 4.86 0.50
CA LEU A 18 -4.89 3.75 1.41
C LEU A 18 -5.82 4.20 2.53
N ALA A 19 -5.55 5.36 3.15
CA ALA A 19 -6.36 5.90 4.24
C ALA A 19 -7.80 6.19 3.78
N ARG A 20 -7.98 6.74 2.57
CA ARG A 20 -9.31 6.95 1.97
C ARG A 20 -10.10 5.65 1.75
N HIS A 21 -9.42 4.50 1.66
CA HIS A 21 -10.02 3.17 1.53
C HIS A 21 -10.05 2.38 2.84
N GLY A 22 -9.80 3.04 3.98
CA GLY A 22 -9.89 2.43 5.31
C GLY A 22 -8.65 1.65 5.75
N CYS A 23 -7.55 1.73 5.02
CA CYS A 23 -6.26 1.17 5.42
C CYS A 23 -5.33 2.28 5.91
N LEU A 24 -4.94 2.25 7.18
CA LEU A 24 -3.95 3.20 7.70
C LEU A 24 -2.54 2.73 7.38
N ALA A 25 -1.62 3.66 7.19
CA ALA A 25 -0.22 3.34 6.94
C ALA A 25 0.70 4.24 7.76
N ASP A 26 1.72 3.64 8.35
CA ASP A 26 2.80 4.33 9.04
C ASP A 26 4.06 4.27 8.18
N ARG A 27 4.69 5.42 7.92
CA ARG A 27 5.96 5.46 7.18
C ARG A 27 7.08 4.84 8.04
N ILE A 28 7.84 3.91 7.46
CA ILE A 28 8.95 3.21 8.13
C ILE A 28 10.29 3.33 7.39
N GLY A 29 10.32 4.07 6.28
CA GLY A 29 11.50 4.40 5.50
C GLY A 29 11.14 5.35 4.35
N SER A 30 12.13 5.81 3.57
CA SER A 30 11.89 6.72 2.44
C SER A 30 10.99 6.09 1.37
N HIS A 31 11.13 4.77 1.18
CA HIS A 31 10.42 3.98 0.18
C HIS A 31 9.46 2.95 0.79
N ALA A 32 9.20 3.01 2.11
CA ALA A 32 8.46 1.95 2.79
C ALA A 32 7.45 2.45 3.82
N CYS A 33 6.29 1.79 3.85
CA CYS A 33 5.30 1.98 4.89
C CYS A 33 4.81 0.63 5.45
N ARG A 34 4.32 0.65 6.69
CA ARG A 34 3.62 -0.46 7.33
C ARG A 34 2.11 -0.17 7.26
N ILE A 35 1.37 -1.08 6.65
CA ILE A 35 -0.07 -1.00 6.50
C ILE A 35 -0.75 -1.72 7.67
N ALA A 36 -1.68 -0.99 8.30
CA ALA A 36 -2.70 -1.49 9.22
C ALA A 36 -4.04 -1.55 8.47
N TYR A 37 -4.53 -2.77 8.25
CA TYR A 37 -5.81 -3.05 7.59
C TYR A 37 -6.92 -3.34 8.61
N PRO A 38 -8.21 -3.25 8.22
CA PRO A 38 -9.33 -3.51 9.11
C PRO A 38 -9.22 -4.86 9.82
N ARG A 39 -9.56 -4.90 11.12
CA ARG A 39 -9.51 -6.14 11.94
C ARG A 39 -10.49 -7.23 11.47
N THR A 40 -11.47 -6.86 10.65
CA THR A 40 -12.42 -7.78 10.03
C THR A 40 -11.81 -8.62 8.92
N TRP A 41 -10.64 -8.24 8.40
CA TRP A 41 -9.92 -9.00 7.37
C TRP A 41 -8.96 -9.99 8.01
N THR A 42 -8.97 -11.21 7.49
CA THR A 42 -7.86 -12.15 7.65
C THR A 42 -6.61 -11.62 6.93
N ALA A 43 -5.42 -12.10 7.32
CA ALA A 43 -4.18 -11.73 6.65
C ALA A 43 -4.19 -12.06 5.15
N ARG A 44 -4.89 -13.13 4.74
CA ARG A 44 -5.02 -13.55 3.34
C ARG A 44 -5.94 -12.60 2.56
N GLU A 45 -7.09 -12.24 3.12
CA GLU A 45 -7.99 -11.25 2.52
C GLU A 45 -7.28 -9.90 2.36
N ALA A 46 -6.60 -9.44 3.41
CA ALA A 46 -5.81 -8.21 3.35
C ALA A 46 -4.75 -8.26 2.25
N GLN A 47 -4.04 -9.37 2.09
CA GLN A 47 -3.05 -9.52 1.03
C GLN A 47 -3.69 -9.47 -0.38
N LEU A 48 -4.86 -10.09 -0.55
CA LEU A 48 -5.58 -10.10 -1.82
C LEU A 48 -6.11 -8.70 -2.17
N GLU A 49 -6.84 -8.08 -1.25
CA GLU A 49 -7.42 -6.74 -1.40
C GLU A 49 -6.35 -5.68 -1.68
N LEU A 50 -5.25 -5.68 -0.89
CA LEU A 50 -4.16 -4.74 -1.09
C LEU A 50 -3.44 -4.95 -2.42
N ARG A 51 -3.30 -6.19 -2.91
CA ARG A 51 -2.73 -6.44 -4.25
C ARG A 51 -3.61 -5.88 -5.36
N PHE A 52 -4.93 -6.06 -5.27
CA PHE A 52 -5.85 -5.50 -6.27
C PHE A 52 -5.85 -3.97 -6.23
N PHE A 53 -5.92 -3.39 -5.03
CA PHE A 53 -5.83 -1.96 -4.82
C PHE A 53 -4.53 -1.38 -5.42
N LEU A 54 -3.38 -1.99 -5.13
CA LEU A 54 -2.08 -1.52 -5.63
C LEU A 54 -2.01 -1.58 -7.16
N ARG A 55 -2.55 -2.64 -7.78
CA ARG A 55 -2.62 -2.74 -9.24
C ARG A 55 -3.47 -1.63 -9.85
N ALA A 56 -4.61 -1.30 -9.24
CA ALA A 56 -5.45 -0.19 -9.68
C ALA A 56 -4.75 1.16 -9.51
N TRP A 57 -4.09 1.41 -8.38
CA TRP A 57 -3.33 2.63 -8.15
C TRP A 57 -2.16 2.78 -9.13
N GLN A 58 -1.42 1.70 -9.39
CA GLN A 58 -0.31 1.69 -10.37
C GLN A 58 -0.76 2.00 -11.81
N ALA A 59 -2.02 1.73 -12.16
CA ALA A 59 -2.54 2.07 -13.50
C ALA A 59 -2.52 3.60 -13.75
N ASN A 60 -2.58 4.41 -12.70
CA ASN A 60 -2.47 5.87 -12.78
C ASN A 60 -1.03 6.38 -12.58
N HIS A 61 -0.08 5.49 -12.29
CA HIS A 61 1.31 5.82 -11.98
C HIS A 61 2.27 4.93 -12.80
N PRO A 62 2.40 5.17 -14.12
CA PRO A 62 3.17 4.31 -15.01
C PRO A 62 4.64 4.23 -14.59
N GLY A 63 5.21 3.02 -14.59
CA GLY A 63 6.62 2.79 -14.26
C GLY A 63 6.91 2.60 -12.77
N VAL A 64 5.93 2.85 -11.88
CA VAL A 64 6.11 2.65 -10.44
C VAL A 64 5.98 1.17 -10.07
N VAL A 65 6.93 0.66 -9.30
CA VAL A 65 6.92 -0.70 -8.75
C VAL A 65 6.55 -0.66 -7.28
N ALA A 66 5.52 -1.42 -6.91
CA ALA A 66 5.08 -1.61 -5.53
C ALA A 66 5.18 -3.10 -5.14
N VAL A 67 5.80 -3.39 -3.99
CA VAL A 67 5.99 -4.75 -3.48
C VAL A 67 5.36 -4.88 -2.10
N LEU A 68 4.46 -5.85 -1.95
CA LEU A 68 3.79 -6.17 -0.70
C LEU A 68 4.44 -7.39 -0.04
N SER A 69 4.92 -7.23 1.18
CA SER A 69 5.52 -8.30 1.98
C SER A 69 4.84 -8.43 3.35
N SER A 70 4.79 -9.66 3.86
CA SER A 70 4.20 -10.00 5.15
C SER A 70 5.14 -9.67 6.30
#